data_AF-A0A0H1BMA6-F1
#
_entry.id   AF-A0A0H1BMA6-F1
#
_cell.length_a   1.000
_cell.length_b   1.000
_cell.length_c   1.000
_cell.angle_alpha   90.00
_cell.angle_beta   90.00
_cell.angle_gamma   90.00
#
_symmetry.space_group_name_H-M   'P 1'
#
loop_
_entity.id
_entity.type
_entity.pdbx_description
1 polymer ?
#
loop_
_entity_poly.entity_id
_entity_poly.type
_entity_poly.pdbx_seq_one_letter_code
_entity_poly.pdbx_strand_id
1 'polypeptide(L)' 'MYLQVLLISLMGFKARVLEVYFKDETLVVRPTKLYDFTHGNDAAFKRFTQWYHGKAIGDTVCPR' A
#
# COMPACT_ATOMS: atom_id res chain seq x y z
N MET A 1 6.49 -20.70 -1.22
CA MET A 1 6.94 -19.41 -0.66
C MET A 1 5.77 -18.44 -0.76
N TYR A 2 5.28 -17.88 0.36
CA TYR A 2 4.18 -16.91 0.33
C TYR A 2 4.78 -15.50 0.35
N LEU A 3 4.72 -14.79 -0.78
CA LEU A 3 5.08 -13.37 -0.83
C LEU A 3 3.91 -12.57 -0.26
N GLN A 4 4.11 -11.98 0.92
CA GLN A 4 3.16 -11.03 1.49
C GLN A 4 3.47 -9.64 0.95
N VAL A 5 2.53 -9.06 0.21
CA VAL A 5 2.67 -7.73 -0.38
C VAL A 5 1.77 -6.78 0.40
N LEU A 6 2.35 -5.72 0.96
CA LEU A 6 1.60 -4.60 1.51
C LEU A 6 1.29 -3.62 0.38
N LEU A 7 0.02 -3.55 -0.01
CA LEU A 7 -0.46 -2.60 -1.02
C LEU A 7 -1.30 -1.52 -0.33
N ILE A 8 -0.98 -0.25 -0.62
CA ILE A 8 -1.72 0.90 -0.12
C ILE A 8 -2.37 1.60 -1.31
N SER A 9 -3.69 1.80 -1.23
CA SER A 9 -4.47 2.55 -2.21
C SER A 9 -4.70 3.97 -1.69
N LEU A 10 -4.21 4.97 -2.43
CA LEU A 10 -4.30 6.39 -2.11
C LEU A 10 -5.27 7.10 -3.07
N MET A 11 -6.26 7.81 -2.53
CA MET A 11 -7.30 8.52 -3.28
C MET A 11 -7.58 9.87 -2.63
N GLY A 12 -6.83 10.90 -3.02
CA GLY A 12 -6.84 12.18 -2.31
C GLY A 12 -6.43 11.99 -0.85
N PHE A 13 -7.15 12.60 0.10
CA PHE A 13 -6.95 12.41 1.56
C PHE A 13 -7.54 11.12 2.12
N LYS A 14 -7.90 10.16 1.26
CA LYS A 14 -8.46 8.87 1.70
C LYS A 14 -7.51 7.75 1.30
N ALA A 15 -7.32 6.79 2.20
CA ALA A 15 -6.46 5.64 1.92
C ALA A 15 -7.04 4.33 2.47
N ARG A 16 -6.57 3.20 1.95
CA ARG A 16 -6.85 1.87 2.52
C ARG A 16 -5.68 0.94 2.29
N VAL A 17 -5.59 -0.08 3.12
CA VAL A 17 -4.66 -1.20 2.93
C VAL A 17 -5.37 -2.28 2.13
N LEU A 18 -4.64 -2.91 1.23
CA LEU A 18 -5.05 -4.10 0.51
C LEU A 18 -4.19 -5.27 1.02
N GLU A 19 -4.84 -6.25 1.63
CA GLU A 19 -4.22 -7.53 1.89
C GLU A 19 -4.15 -8.29 0.56
N VAL A 20 -2.95 -8.57 0.07
CA VAL A 20 -2.72 -9.23 -1.22
C VAL A 20 -1.77 -10.41 -1.05
N TYR A 21 -2.24 -11.58 -1.45
CA TYR A 21 -1.46 -12.81 -1.41
C TYR A 21 -1.95 -13.81 -2.45
N PHE A 22 -1.06 -14.70 -2.88
CA PHE A 22 -1.43 -15.83 -3.72
C PHE A 22 -1.95 -16.99 -2.87
N LYS A 23 -3.11 -17.51 -3.26
CA LYS A 23 -3.63 -18.80 -2.80
C LYS A 23 -3.69 -19.71 -4.03
N ASP A 24 -2.74 -20.63 -4.11
CA ASP A 24 -2.51 -21.47 -5.29
C ASP A 24 -2.27 -20.59 -6.52
N GLU A 25 -3.04 -20.77 -7.59
CA GLU A 25 -2.96 -19.95 -8.82
C GLU A 25 -3.87 -18.71 -8.77
N THR A 26 -4.51 -18.42 -7.63
CA THR A 26 -5.43 -17.29 -7.47
C THR A 26 -4.79 -16.16 -6.67
N LEU A 27 -4.81 -14.95 -7.22
CA LEU A 27 -4.46 -13.74 -6.47
C LEU A 27 -5.66 -13.29 -5.62
N VAL A 28 -5.54 -13.39 -4.31
CA VAL A 28 -6.54 -12.86 -3.37
C VAL A 28 -6.22 -11.40 -3.08
N VAL A 29 -7.21 -10.53 -3.25
CA VAL A 29 -7.13 -9.10 -2.91
C VAL A 29 -8.28 -8.76 -1.96
N ARG A 30 -7.96 -8.34 -0.75
CA ARG A 30 -8.96 -7.91 0.25
C ARG A 30 -8.73 -6.47 0.68
N PRO A 31 -9.66 -5.55 0.34
CA PRO A 31 -9.55 -4.17 0.79
C PRO A 31 -10.02 -4.04 2.24
N THR A 32 -9.30 -3.25 3.03
CA THR A 32 -9.85 -2.70 4.28
C THR A 32 -10.87 -1.61 3.98
N LYS A 33 -11.59 -1.17 5.03
CA LYS A 33 -12.34 0.09 4.97
C LYS A 33 -11.44 1.24 4.54
N LEU A 34 -12.07 2.26 3.95
CA LEU A 34 -11.41 3.50 3.59
C LEU A 34 -11.22 4.35 4.85
N TYR A 35 -9.99 4.79 5.09
CA TYR A 35 -9.64 5.73 6.15
C TYR A 35 -9.67 7.14 5.58
N ASP A 36 -10.34 8.05 6.28
CA ASP A 36 -10.46 9.46 5.90
C ASP A 36 -9.46 10.29 6.70
N PHE A 37 -8.52 10.93 6.01
CA PHE A 37 -7.51 11.79 6.59
C PHE A 37 -7.79 13.28 6.38
N THR A 38 -8.97 13.66 5.87
CA THR A 38 -9.33 15.07 5.56
C THR A 38 -9.30 15.98 6.80
N HIS A 39 -9.45 15.43 8.00
CA HIS A 39 -9.42 16.18 9.27
C HIS A 39 -8.25 15.74 10.17
N GLY A 40 -7.26 15.05 9.60
CA GLY A 40 -6.12 14.51 10.30
C GLY A 40 -4.89 15.43 10.21
N ASN A 41 -3.71 14.83 10.24
CA ASN A 41 -2.47 15.54 9.95
C ASN A 41 -2.21 15.53 8.43
N ASP A 42 -2.84 16.47 7.72
CA ASP A 42 -2.74 16.61 6.26
C ASP A 42 -1.28 16.73 5.80
N ALA A 43 -0.43 17.39 6.58
CA ALA A 43 0.98 17.54 6.29
C ALA A 43 1.73 16.20 6.38
N ALA A 44 1.45 15.38 7.39
CA ALA A 44 2.01 14.04 7.51
C ALA A 44 1.52 13.11 6.39
N PHE A 45 0.22 13.18 6.07
CA PHE A 45 -0.35 12.40 4.97
C PHE A 45 0.29 12.78 3.63
N LYS A 46 0.45 14.08 3.35
CA LYS A 46 1.14 14.56 2.15
C LYS A 46 2.60 14.09 2.08
N ARG A 47 3.36 14.12 3.19
CA ARG A 47 4.74 13.61 3.21
C ARG A 47 4.78 12.11 2.93
N PHE A 48 3.87 11.35 3.52
CA PHE A 48 3.76 9.92 3.29
C PHE A 48 3.45 9.60 1.82
N THR A 49 2.48 10.28 1.20
CA THR A 49 2.13 10.05 -0.21
C THR A 49 3.24 10.46 -1.17
N GLN A 50 3.97 11.54 -0.87
CA GLN A 50 5.16 11.95 -1.62
C GLN A 50 6.28 10.92 -1.55
N TRP A 51 6.54 10.34 -0.37
CA TRP A 51 7.51 9.26 -0.21
C TRP A 51 7.07 7.99 -0.95
N TYR A 52 5.79 7.60 -0.82
CA TYR A 52 5.25 6.39 -1.43
C TYR A 52 5.23 6.44 -2.98
N HIS A 53 4.96 7.60 -3.56
CA HIS A 53 5.06 7.84 -5.01
C HIS A 53 6.46 8.28 -5.48
N GLY A 54 7.41 8.37 -4.55
CA GLY A 54 8.79 8.69 -4.86
C GLY A 54 9.44 7.61 -5.71
N LYS A 55 10.58 7.94 -6.33
CA LYS A 55 11.39 6.96 -7.06
C LYS A 55 11.77 5.82 -6.12
N ALA A 56 11.55 4.58 -6.54
CA ALA A 56 12.01 3.42 -5.79
C ALA A 56 13.53 3.52 -5.54
N ILE A 57 13.92 3.29 -4.29
CA ILE A 57 15.32 3.34 -3.86
C ILE A 57 15.66 1.95 -3.31
N GLY A 58 16.48 1.20 -4.05
CA GLY A 58 16.93 -0.14 -3.68
C GLY A 58 16.34 -1.26 -4.53
N ASP A 59 17.14 -2.29 -4.78
CA ASP A 59 16.72 -3.52 -5.44
C ASP A 59 16.14 -4.49 -4.40
N THR A 60 14.82 -4.66 -4.38
CA THR A 60 14.18 -5.75 -3.64
C THR A 60 14.24 -7.02 -4.50
N VAL A 61 15.29 -7.82 -4.31
CA VAL A 61 15.38 -9.14 -4.95
C VAL A 61 14.54 -10.16 -4.16
N CYS A 62 13.68 -10.89 -4.88
CA CYS A 62 13.09 -12.11 -4.35
C CYS A 62 14.18 -13.20 -4.41
N PRO A 63 14.57 -13.83 -3.28
CA PRO A 63 15.52 -14.93 -3.30
C PRO A 63 14.97 -16.07 -4.17
N ARG A 64 15.79 -16.62 -5.07
CA ARG A 64 15.44 -17.83 -5.84
C ARG A 64 15.39 -19.06 -4.93
#